data_AF-A0A944TRS8-F1
#
_entry.id   AF-A0A944TRS8-F1
#
_cell.length_a   1.000
_cell.length_b   1.000
_cell.length_c   1.000
_cell.angle_alpha   90.00
_cell.angle_beta   90.00
_cell.angle_gamma   90.00
#
_symmetry.space_group_name_H-M   'P 1'
#
loop_
_entity.id
_entity.type
_entity.pdbx_description
1 polymer ?
#
loop_
_entity_poly.entity_id
_entity_poly.type
_entity_poly.pdbx_seq_one_letter_code
_entity_poly.pdbx_strand_id
1 'polypeptide(L)'
;MKRKRLFLSLLSLLFCGALKAKVEPANYSFSLDKLKVFLPGTPFAAIKKTFGPGEKVGAGLYRYNVAQLRYKFPVYVQIKSGKSVNFLARLPSYFLHDVFHQTLINRYGAQDFYSKKENAAVYIWKNKEGVRHIYSGQCNITCHPIYYSAEGVSLEKGRGSFTPLLENMHRKTNLLGKPLESE
;
A
#
# COMPACT_ATOMS: atom_id res chain seq x y z
N MET A 1 30.32 -25.55 -59.91
CA MET A 1 30.59 -24.91 -58.60
C MET A 1 30.15 -23.45 -58.64
N LYS A 2 29.67 -22.88 -57.51
CA LYS A 2 29.26 -21.46 -57.29
C LYS A 2 27.74 -21.14 -57.33
N ARG A 3 26.92 -21.72 -56.43
CA ARG A 3 25.61 -21.14 -56.03
C ARG A 3 25.21 -21.52 -54.58
N LYS A 4 26.13 -21.38 -53.61
CA LYS A 4 25.84 -21.68 -52.19
C LYS A 4 26.16 -20.54 -51.20
N ARG A 5 26.48 -19.34 -51.69
CA ARG A 5 26.86 -18.21 -50.79
C ARG A 5 25.79 -17.14 -50.57
N LEU A 6 24.64 -17.20 -51.27
CA LEU A 6 23.62 -16.15 -51.17
C LEU A 6 22.52 -16.42 -50.13
N PHE A 7 22.38 -17.67 -49.65
CA PHE A 7 21.28 -18.02 -48.73
C PHE A 7 21.58 -17.80 -47.24
N LEU A 8 22.86 -17.60 -46.89
CA LEU A 8 23.26 -17.46 -45.48
C LEU A 8 23.18 -16.01 -44.96
N SER A 9 23.01 -15.02 -45.83
CA SER A 9 22.98 -13.60 -45.43
C SER A 9 21.56 -13.07 -45.17
N LEU A 10 20.51 -13.81 -45.53
CA LEU A 10 19.12 -13.36 -45.32
C LEU A 10 18.56 -13.82 -43.95
N LEU A 11 19.12 -14.87 -43.36
CA LEU A 11 18.67 -15.43 -42.08
C LEU A 11 19.15 -14.61 -40.87
N SER A 12 20.24 -13.87 -41.00
CA SER A 12 20.80 -13.00 -39.95
C SER A 12 20.05 -11.66 -39.79
N LEU A 13 19.22 -11.25 -40.77
CA LEU A 13 18.40 -10.03 -40.68
C LEU A 13 17.05 -10.25 -39.98
N LEU A 14 16.61 -11.50 -39.79
CA LEU A 14 15.34 -11.82 -39.12
C LEU A 14 15.42 -11.87 -37.59
N PHE A 15 16.63 -11.81 -37.01
CA PHE A 15 16.82 -11.91 -35.55
C PHE A 15 16.90 -10.56 -34.80
N CYS A 16 16.81 -9.43 -35.49
CA CYS A 16 16.90 -8.10 -34.85
C CYS A 16 15.57 -7.54 -34.31
N GLY A 17 14.46 -8.27 -34.40
CA GLY A 17 13.12 -7.69 -34.20
C GLY A 17 12.49 -7.71 -32.80
N ALA A 18 13.05 -8.41 -31.80
CA ALA A 18 12.27 -8.76 -30.60
C ALA A 18 12.92 -8.51 -29.23
N LEU A 19 14.04 -7.79 -29.14
CA LEU A 19 14.53 -7.34 -27.83
C LEU A 19 13.89 -5.99 -27.50
N LYS A 20 12.61 -6.02 -27.10
CA LYS A 20 12.01 -4.90 -26.36
C LYS A 20 12.63 -4.88 -24.97
N ALA A 21 13.77 -4.22 -24.83
CA ALA A 21 14.30 -3.86 -23.53
C ALA A 21 13.27 -2.95 -22.83
N LYS A 22 12.42 -3.55 -22.01
CA LYS A 22 11.51 -2.80 -21.15
C LYS A 22 12.37 -2.12 -20.10
N VAL A 23 12.70 -0.85 -20.33
CA VAL A 23 13.41 -0.03 -19.34
C VAL A 23 12.43 0.24 -18.21
N GLU A 24 12.50 -0.58 -17.17
CA GLU A 24 11.77 -0.32 -15.94
C GLU A 24 12.52 0.78 -15.18
N PRO A 25 11.93 1.97 -15.01
CA PRO A 25 12.58 3.01 -14.23
C PRO A 25 12.76 2.51 -12.79
N ALA A 26 14.02 2.40 -12.34
CA ALA A 26 14.38 1.89 -11.01
C ALA A 26 13.69 2.61 -9.84
N ASN A 27 13.14 3.81 -10.09
CA ASN A 27 12.64 4.73 -9.08
C ASN A 27 11.15 4.55 -8.71
N TYR A 28 10.42 3.61 -9.32
CA TYR A 28 9.00 3.41 -9.05
C TYR A 28 8.65 2.07 -8.39
N SER A 29 9.61 1.16 -8.18
CA SER A 29 9.34 -0.14 -7.57
C SER A 29 9.12 -0.03 -6.05
N PHE A 30 7.86 0.14 -5.65
CA PHE A 30 7.50 -0.01 -4.25
C PHE A 30 7.28 -1.47 -3.91
N SER A 31 7.78 -1.85 -2.74
CA SER A 31 7.53 -3.15 -2.12
C SER A 31 6.76 -2.95 -0.83
N LEU A 32 5.63 -3.64 -0.74
CA LEU A 32 4.80 -3.75 0.46
C LEU A 32 5.53 -4.46 1.62
N ASP A 33 6.74 -5.00 1.42
CA ASP A 33 7.51 -5.70 2.46
C ASP A 33 7.90 -4.82 3.63
N LYS A 34 8.17 -3.53 3.40
CA LYS A 34 8.43 -2.56 4.48
C LYS A 34 7.22 -2.38 5.40
N LEU A 35 6.01 -2.70 4.92
CA LEU A 35 4.78 -2.58 5.70
C LEU A 35 4.40 -3.88 6.41
N LYS A 36 5.03 -5.02 6.10
CA LYS A 36 4.70 -6.32 6.70
C LYS A 36 4.84 -6.31 8.22
N VAL A 37 5.86 -5.63 8.76
CA VAL A 37 6.08 -5.57 10.22
C VAL A 37 4.96 -4.84 10.97
N PHE A 38 4.14 -4.06 10.27
CA PHE A 38 3.01 -3.37 10.88
C PHE A 38 1.71 -4.18 10.81
N LEU A 39 1.69 -5.31 10.09
CA LEU A 39 0.50 -6.14 9.95
C LEU A 39 -0.03 -6.59 11.32
N PRO A 40 -1.37 -6.79 11.43
CA PRO A 40 -1.99 -7.28 12.64
C PRO A 40 -1.33 -8.57 13.16
N GLY A 41 -1.21 -8.68 14.48
CA GLY A 41 -0.55 -9.80 15.16
C GLY A 41 0.95 -9.62 15.39
N THR A 42 1.61 -8.67 14.71
CA THR A 42 3.06 -8.47 14.87
C THR A 42 3.41 -7.96 16.26
N PRO A 43 4.40 -8.57 16.98
CA PRO A 43 4.81 -8.08 18.29
C PRO A 43 5.36 -6.65 18.24
N PHE A 44 4.95 -5.82 19.20
CA PHE A 44 5.43 -4.43 19.30
C PHE A 44 6.96 -4.35 19.47
N ALA A 45 7.56 -5.33 20.14
CA ALA A 45 9.00 -5.46 20.24
C ALA A 45 9.68 -5.64 18.87
N ALA A 46 9.07 -6.38 17.94
CA ALA A 46 9.61 -6.58 16.59
C ALA A 46 9.55 -5.26 15.79
N ILE A 47 8.45 -4.51 15.89
CA ILE A 47 8.33 -3.18 15.29
C ILE A 47 9.42 -2.25 15.83
N LYS A 48 9.61 -2.25 17.16
CA LYS A 48 10.62 -1.42 17.82
C LYS A 48 12.05 -1.76 17.41
N LYS A 49 12.33 -3.05 17.16
CA LYS A 49 13.62 -3.50 16.66
C LYS A 49 13.91 -2.97 15.25
N THR A 50 12.89 -2.88 14.38
CA THR A 50 13.07 -2.46 12.99
C THR A 50 13.04 -0.93 12.81
N PHE A 51 12.16 -0.23 13.54
CA PHE A 51 11.87 1.19 13.32
C PHE A 51 12.11 2.09 14.55
N GLY A 52 12.66 1.54 15.64
CA GLY A 52 12.85 2.27 16.89
C GLY A 52 11.55 2.41 17.71
N PRO A 53 11.52 3.22 18.78
CA PRO A 53 10.37 3.29 19.68
C PRO A 53 9.09 3.80 19.01
N GLY A 54 9.21 4.56 17.91
CA GLY A 54 8.09 5.29 17.32
C GLY A 54 7.65 6.46 18.21
N GLU A 55 6.89 7.37 17.64
CA GLU A 55 6.31 8.49 18.37
C GLU A 55 4.93 8.11 18.89
N LYS A 56 4.71 8.23 20.20
CA LYS A 56 3.40 7.97 20.79
C LYS A 56 2.48 9.17 20.55
N VAL A 57 1.45 8.98 19.74
CA VAL A 57 0.49 10.04 19.35
C VAL A 57 -0.90 9.86 19.98
N GLY A 58 -1.08 8.80 20.78
CA GLY A 58 -2.31 8.53 21.52
C GLY A 58 -2.22 7.27 22.38
N ALA A 59 -3.32 6.92 23.04
CA ALA A 59 -3.41 5.69 23.83
C ALA A 59 -3.28 4.46 22.91
N GLY A 60 -2.15 3.76 23.02
CA GLY A 60 -1.83 2.61 22.17
C GLY A 60 -1.62 2.96 20.70
N LEU A 61 -1.46 4.23 20.32
CA LEU A 61 -1.26 4.66 18.94
C LEU A 61 0.14 5.24 18.75
N TYR A 62 0.87 4.70 17.79
CA TYR A 62 2.25 5.09 17.49
C TYR A 62 2.39 5.51 16.03
N ARG A 63 3.20 6.54 15.78
CA ARG A 63 3.57 7.02 14.46
C ARG A 63 5.02 6.61 14.16
N TYR A 64 5.21 6.03 12.99
CA TYR A 64 6.51 5.67 12.43
C TYR A 64 6.70 6.37 11.10
N ASN A 65 7.91 6.85 10.82
CA ASN A 65 8.26 7.35 9.49
C ASN A 65 8.96 6.23 8.71
N VAL A 66 8.30 5.76 7.66
CA VAL A 66 8.86 4.74 6.77
C VAL A 66 9.53 5.43 5.60
N ALA A 67 10.79 5.08 5.35
CA ALA A 67 11.54 5.50 4.17
C ALA A 67 11.75 4.31 3.23
N GLN A 68 11.36 4.47 1.98
CA GLN A 68 11.59 3.49 0.92
C GLN A 68 11.87 4.20 -0.40
N LEU A 69 13.06 3.96 -0.96
CA LEU A 69 13.59 4.72 -2.09
C LEU A 69 13.50 6.22 -1.77
N ARG A 70 12.77 6.99 -2.58
CA ARG A 70 12.51 8.43 -2.40
C ARG A 70 11.25 8.74 -1.59
N TYR A 71 10.46 7.73 -1.23
CA TYR A 71 9.20 7.93 -0.52
C TYR A 71 9.46 7.94 0.98
N LYS A 72 9.02 9.01 1.64
CA LYS A 72 8.97 9.12 3.10
C LYS A 72 7.54 9.39 3.50
N PHE A 73 6.99 8.57 4.37
CA PHE A 73 5.60 8.70 4.77
C PHE A 73 5.33 8.17 6.18
N PRO A 74 4.30 8.71 6.86
CA PRO A 74 3.94 8.24 8.19
C PRO A 74 3.07 6.98 8.09
N VAL A 75 3.38 6.03 8.97
CA VAL A 75 2.56 4.86 9.28
C VAL A 75 2.11 4.96 10.72
N TYR A 76 0.81 4.98 10.91
CA TYR A 76 0.17 4.96 12.22
C TYR A 76 -0.16 3.51 12.56
N VAL A 77 0.22 3.06 13.75
CA VAL A 77 0.07 1.66 14.17
C VAL A 77 -0.59 1.63 15.53
N GLN A 78 -1.67 0.89 15.65
CA GLN A 78 -2.33 0.69 16.93
C GLN A 78 -1.81 -0.59 17.57
N ILE A 79 -1.44 -0.50 18.84
CA ILE A 79 -0.88 -1.58 19.65
C ILE A 79 -1.86 -1.91 20.77
N LYS A 80 -2.25 -3.18 20.88
CA LYS A 80 -3.07 -3.72 21.96
C LYS A 80 -2.45 -5.02 22.46
N SER A 81 -2.38 -5.21 23.78
CA SER A 81 -1.78 -6.39 24.40
C SER A 81 -0.39 -6.73 23.85
N GLY A 82 0.43 -5.70 23.60
CA GLY A 82 1.80 -5.85 23.08
C GLY A 82 1.93 -6.24 21.61
N LYS A 83 0.84 -6.24 20.82
CA LYS A 83 0.84 -6.59 19.38
C LYS A 83 0.15 -5.52 18.55
N SER A 84 0.52 -5.42 17.27
CA SER A 84 -0.20 -4.62 16.28
C SER A 84 -1.60 -5.18 16.06
N VAL A 85 -2.60 -4.31 16.00
CA VAL A 85 -3.99 -4.69 15.69
C VAL A 85 -4.46 -4.14 14.35
N ASN A 86 -3.93 -2.98 13.96
CA ASN A 86 -4.09 -2.40 12.65
C ASN A 86 -2.96 -1.40 12.37
N PHE A 87 -2.85 -0.99 11.12
CA PHE A 87 -2.06 0.18 10.76
C PHE A 87 -2.73 0.97 9.64
N LEU A 88 -2.33 2.24 9.51
CA LEU A 88 -2.68 3.15 8.42
C LEU A 88 -1.42 3.84 7.90
N ALA A 89 -1.01 3.51 6.68
CA ALA A 89 0.03 4.23 5.95
C ALA A 89 -0.61 5.39 5.17
N ARG A 90 -0.21 6.64 5.45
CA ARG A 90 -0.62 7.81 4.67
C ARG A 90 0.34 7.97 3.50
N LEU A 91 -0.06 7.55 2.32
CA LEU A 91 0.83 7.48 1.17
C LEU A 91 1.03 8.87 0.57
N PRO A 92 2.24 9.22 0.09
CA PRO A 92 2.46 10.51 -0.52
C PRO A 92 1.69 10.67 -1.84
N SER A 93 1.23 11.89 -2.15
CA SER A 93 0.51 12.16 -3.41
C SER A 93 1.38 12.01 -4.67
N TYR A 94 2.70 12.15 -4.54
CA TYR A 94 3.66 11.94 -5.63
C TYR A 94 3.97 10.46 -5.91
N PHE A 95 3.24 9.57 -5.27
CA PHE A 95 3.37 8.13 -5.44
C PHE A 95 2.47 7.68 -6.59
N LEU A 96 2.95 6.81 -7.47
CA LEU A 96 2.13 6.34 -8.59
C LEU A 96 1.05 5.38 -8.09
N HIS A 97 -0.21 5.79 -8.26
CA HIS A 97 -1.38 4.99 -7.91
C HIS A 97 -1.30 3.59 -8.53
N ASP A 98 -1.09 3.51 -9.85
CA ASP A 98 -1.16 2.24 -10.59
C ASP A 98 -0.08 1.27 -10.14
N VAL A 99 1.12 1.77 -9.82
CA VAL A 99 2.20 0.93 -9.32
C VAL A 99 1.89 0.41 -7.93
N PHE A 100 1.40 1.26 -7.02
CA PHE A 100 1.00 0.79 -5.69
C PHE A 100 -0.13 -0.24 -5.78
N HIS A 101 -1.17 0.09 -6.54
CA HIS A 101 -2.35 -0.75 -6.68
C HIS A 101 -1.99 -2.10 -7.31
N GLN A 102 -1.16 -2.12 -8.35
CA GLN A 102 -0.66 -3.35 -8.95
C GLN A 102 0.15 -4.17 -7.95
N THR A 103 0.93 -3.54 -7.05
CA THR A 103 1.65 -4.30 -6.01
C THR A 103 0.72 -4.99 -5.02
N LEU A 104 -0.43 -4.38 -4.70
CA LEU A 104 -1.47 -5.00 -3.87
C LEU A 104 -2.13 -6.16 -4.62
N ILE A 105 -2.47 -5.96 -5.90
CA ILE A 105 -3.06 -7.02 -6.74
C ILE A 105 -2.11 -8.21 -6.87
N ASN A 106 -0.83 -7.96 -7.12
CA ASN A 106 0.18 -9.01 -7.23
C ASN A 106 0.33 -9.82 -5.93
N ARG A 107 0.07 -9.20 -4.77
CA ARG A 107 0.23 -9.84 -3.46
C ARG A 107 -1.03 -10.56 -2.98
N TYR A 108 -2.19 -9.96 -3.20
CA TYR A 108 -3.46 -10.39 -2.61
C TYR A 108 -4.48 -10.89 -3.63
N GLY A 109 -4.15 -10.82 -4.92
CA GLY A 109 -5.06 -11.05 -6.04
C GLY A 109 -6.01 -9.87 -6.25
N ALA A 110 -7.05 -10.10 -7.06
CA ALA A 110 -8.11 -9.13 -7.26
C ALA A 110 -8.81 -8.78 -5.93
N GLN A 111 -9.22 -7.52 -5.82
CA GLN A 111 -10.00 -6.99 -4.70
C GLN A 111 -11.40 -7.62 -4.65
N ASP A 112 -11.93 -7.79 -3.44
CA ASP A 112 -13.27 -8.34 -3.21
C ASP A 112 -14.36 -7.27 -3.36
N PHE A 113 -14.00 -6.00 -3.14
CA PHE A 113 -14.91 -4.88 -3.28
C PHE A 113 -14.17 -3.65 -3.82
N TYR A 114 -14.86 -2.90 -4.67
CA TYR A 114 -14.42 -1.64 -5.22
C TYR A 114 -15.59 -0.66 -5.17
N SER A 115 -15.32 0.56 -4.73
CA SER A 115 -16.26 1.66 -4.83
C SER A 115 -15.53 2.93 -5.27
N LYS A 116 -16.20 3.72 -6.10
CA LYS A 116 -15.74 5.02 -6.54
C LYS A 116 -16.85 6.02 -6.32
N LYS A 117 -16.52 7.13 -5.67
CA LYS A 117 -17.40 8.28 -5.51
C LYS A 117 -16.63 9.52 -5.93
N GLU A 118 -17.17 10.24 -6.90
CA GLU A 118 -16.52 11.40 -7.52
C GLU A 118 -15.09 11.04 -7.97
N ASN A 119 -14.12 11.72 -7.37
CA ASN A 119 -12.70 11.62 -7.64
C ASN A 119 -11.98 10.63 -6.71
N ALA A 120 -12.66 9.99 -5.77
CA ALA A 120 -12.06 9.05 -4.82
C ALA A 120 -12.47 7.60 -5.12
N ALA A 121 -11.51 6.68 -4.99
CA ALA A 121 -11.71 5.25 -5.11
C ALA A 121 -11.25 4.52 -3.85
N VAL A 122 -11.96 3.44 -3.51
CA VAL A 122 -11.66 2.54 -2.39
C VAL A 122 -11.69 1.10 -2.88
N TYR A 123 -10.64 0.36 -2.56
CA TYR A 123 -10.43 -1.04 -2.90
C TYR A 123 -10.28 -1.84 -1.60
N ILE A 124 -11.01 -2.95 -1.47
CA ILE A 124 -11.04 -3.75 -0.24
C ILE A 124 -10.79 -5.21 -0.56
N TRP A 125 -9.87 -5.83 0.20
CA TRP A 125 -9.73 -7.28 0.30
C TRP A 125 -10.18 -7.68 1.71
N LYS A 126 -11.25 -8.46 1.84
CA LYS A 126 -11.98 -8.62 3.10
C LYS A 126 -11.29 -9.56 4.10
N ASN A 127 -10.63 -10.60 3.61
CA ASN A 127 -10.04 -11.62 4.47
C ASN A 127 -8.90 -12.36 3.77
N LYS A 128 -7.79 -11.64 3.53
CA LYS A 128 -6.55 -12.27 3.03
C LYS A 128 -5.73 -12.64 4.26
N GLU A 129 -5.60 -13.94 4.50
CA GLU A 129 -4.85 -14.47 5.65
C GLU A 129 -5.31 -13.93 7.03
N GLY A 130 -6.62 -13.72 7.22
CA GLY A 130 -7.15 -13.16 8.47
C GLY A 130 -7.06 -11.63 8.57
N VAL A 131 -6.67 -10.95 7.50
CA VAL A 131 -6.49 -9.50 7.45
C VAL A 131 -7.41 -8.88 6.38
N ARG A 132 -8.07 -7.79 6.77
CA ARG A 132 -8.82 -6.90 5.88
C ARG A 132 -7.89 -5.79 5.42
N HIS A 133 -7.68 -5.69 4.11
CA HIS A 133 -6.85 -4.67 3.49
C HIS A 133 -7.73 -3.63 2.81
N ILE A 134 -7.40 -2.35 3.00
CA ILE A 134 -8.13 -1.23 2.42
C ILE A 134 -7.13 -0.29 1.77
N TYR A 135 -7.32 -0.01 0.49
CA TYR A 135 -6.52 0.96 -0.25
C TYR A 135 -7.44 2.04 -0.80
N SER A 136 -7.01 3.30 -0.71
CA SER A 136 -7.72 4.41 -1.30
C SER A 136 -6.81 5.28 -2.14
N GLY A 137 -7.33 5.69 -3.29
CA GLY A 137 -6.72 6.66 -4.20
C GLY A 137 -7.69 7.77 -4.56
N GLN A 138 -7.15 8.89 -5.03
CA GLN A 138 -7.91 10.01 -5.55
C GLN A 138 -7.34 10.43 -6.91
N CYS A 139 -8.22 10.78 -7.84
CA CYS A 139 -7.90 11.19 -9.19
C CYS A 139 -8.40 12.60 -9.44
N ASN A 140 -7.52 13.50 -9.87
CA ASN A 140 -7.90 14.78 -10.46
C ASN A 140 -7.66 14.71 -11.98
N ILE A 141 -6.61 15.38 -12.48
CA ILE A 141 -6.00 15.12 -13.79
C ILE A 141 -5.21 13.80 -13.75
N THR A 142 -4.54 13.50 -12.62
CA THR A 142 -3.81 12.24 -12.40
C THR A 142 -4.29 11.56 -11.12
N CYS A 143 -4.08 10.24 -11.04
CA CYS A 143 -4.44 9.45 -9.87
C CYS A 143 -3.25 9.29 -8.91
N HIS A 144 -3.49 9.56 -7.64
CA HIS A 144 -2.53 9.41 -6.56
C HIS A 144 -3.12 8.59 -5.41
N PRO A 145 -2.33 7.81 -4.68
CA PRO A 145 -2.80 7.14 -3.48
C PRO A 145 -3.10 8.16 -2.38
N ILE A 146 -3.98 7.79 -1.46
CA ILE A 146 -4.27 8.53 -0.23
C ILE A 146 -3.73 7.72 0.95
N TYR A 147 -4.15 6.47 1.07
CA TYR A 147 -3.73 5.61 2.16
C TYR A 147 -3.82 4.13 1.83
N TYR A 148 -3.13 3.33 2.64
CA TYR A 148 -3.30 1.90 2.73
C TYR A 148 -3.41 1.48 4.20
N SER A 149 -4.43 0.70 4.51
CA SER A 149 -4.75 0.21 5.86
C SER A 149 -4.82 -1.32 5.86
N ALA A 150 -4.45 -1.93 6.97
CA ALA A 150 -4.64 -3.35 7.21
C ALA A 150 -5.15 -3.59 8.64
N GLU A 151 -6.19 -4.40 8.77
CA GLU A 151 -6.94 -4.61 10.01
C GLU A 151 -7.17 -6.12 10.25
N GLY A 152 -6.95 -6.60 11.48
CA GLY A 152 -7.15 -8.02 11.78
C GLY A 152 -8.65 -8.38 11.85
N VAL A 153 -9.11 -9.35 11.07
CA VAL A 153 -10.53 -9.74 10.97
C VAL A 153 -11.04 -10.40 12.26
N SER A 154 -10.20 -11.18 12.94
CA SER A 154 -10.55 -11.80 14.23
C SER A 154 -10.77 -10.78 15.34
N LEU A 155 -10.15 -9.60 15.24
CA LEU A 155 -10.28 -8.51 16.20
C LEU A 155 -11.59 -7.73 16.03
N GLU A 156 -12.28 -7.87 14.88
CA GLU A 156 -13.61 -7.30 14.69
C GLU A 156 -14.71 -8.09 15.42
N LYS A 157 -14.51 -9.38 15.70
CA LYS A 157 -15.52 -10.23 16.39
C LYS A 157 -15.63 -9.96 17.90
N GLY A 158 -14.67 -9.24 18.48
CA GLY A 158 -14.63 -8.89 19.91
C GLY A 158 -14.88 -7.39 20.16
N ARG A 159 -15.83 -6.78 19.44
CA ARG A 159 -16.18 -5.33 19.38
C ARG A 159 -16.64 -4.66 20.70
N GLY A 160 -16.14 -5.09 21.86
CA GLY A 160 -16.16 -4.27 23.06
C GLY A 160 -15.02 -3.25 23.02
N SER A 161 -15.33 -2.00 22.63
CA SER A 161 -14.50 -0.78 22.68
C SER A 161 -13.35 -0.55 21.66
N PHE A 162 -13.21 -1.36 20.62
CA PHE A 162 -12.18 -1.15 19.59
C PHE A 162 -12.73 -0.42 18.35
N THR A 163 -12.40 0.86 18.19
CA THR A 163 -12.67 1.63 16.96
C THR A 163 -11.49 1.49 15.98
N PRO A 164 -11.69 1.02 14.75
CA PRO A 164 -10.64 0.93 13.74
C PRO A 164 -9.94 2.27 13.53
N LEU A 165 -8.62 2.23 13.31
CA LEU A 165 -7.81 3.43 13.12
C LEU A 165 -8.30 4.27 11.94
N LEU A 166 -8.72 3.62 10.86
CA LEU A 166 -9.27 4.30 9.70
C LEU A 166 -10.56 5.05 10.05
N GLU A 167 -11.46 4.45 10.84
CA GLU A 167 -12.69 5.09 11.29
C GLU A 167 -12.41 6.26 12.23
N ASN A 168 -11.50 6.09 13.21
CA ASN A 168 -11.08 7.16 14.11
C ASN A 168 -10.48 8.35 13.35
N MET A 169 -9.69 8.06 12.32
CA MET A 169 -9.08 9.09 11.47
C MET A 169 -10.11 9.77 10.56
N HIS A 170 -11.12 9.05 10.06
CA HIS A 170 -12.23 9.68 9.34
C HIS A 170 -13.10 10.57 10.23
N ARG A 171 -13.33 10.16 11.50
CA ARG A 171 -14.13 10.93 12.46
C ARG A 171 -13.42 12.20 12.93
N LYS A 172 -12.10 12.13 13.15
CA LYS A 172 -11.28 13.28 13.60
C LYS A 172 -10.77 14.15 12.47
N THR A 173 -10.76 13.65 11.24
CA THR A 173 -10.25 14.35 10.07
C THR A 173 -11.30 14.28 9.00
N ASN A 174 -12.09 15.36 8.86
CA ASN A 174 -12.73 15.67 7.60
C ASN A 174 -11.63 15.73 6.53
N LEU A 175 -11.43 14.62 5.82
CA LEU A 175 -10.54 14.51 4.65
C LEU A 175 -11.08 15.29 3.43
N LEU A 176 -11.93 16.29 3.68
CA LEU A 176 -12.38 17.34 2.77
C LEU A 176 -12.27 18.75 3.37
N GLY A 177 -11.50 18.95 4.45
CA GLY A 177 -10.95 20.28 4.76
C GLY A 177 -11.85 21.29 5.49
N LYS A 178 -12.72 20.86 6.41
CA LYS A 178 -13.26 21.76 7.47
C LYS A 178 -13.40 21.02 8.80
N PRO A 179 -13.17 21.63 9.97
CA PRO A 179 -13.56 21.02 11.25
C PRO A 179 -15.08 20.87 11.31
N LEU A 180 -15.58 19.74 11.85
CA LEU A 180 -16.93 19.73 12.40
C LEU A 180 -16.82 20.41 13.76
N GLU A 181 -17.39 21.62 13.85
CA GLU A 181 -17.67 22.25 15.13
C GLU A 181 -18.51 21.28 15.97
N SER A 182 -18.09 21.14 17.22
CA SER A 182 -18.81 20.42 18.26
C SER A 182 -20.15 21.10 18.52
N GLU A 183 -21.25 20.39 18.30
CA GLU A 183 -22.44 20.52 19.13
C GLU A 183 -22.40 19.45 20.23
#